data_AF-Q4SWF6-F1
#
_entry.id   AF-Q4SWF6-F1
#
_cell.length_a   1.000
_cell.length_b   1.000
_cell.length_c   1.000
_cell.angle_alpha   90.00
_cell.angle_beta   90.00
_cell.angle_gamma   90.00
#
_symmetry.space_group_name_H-M   'P 1'
#
loop_
_entity.id
_entity.type
_entity.pdbx_description
1 polymer ?
#
loop_
_entity_poly.entity_id
_entity_poly.type
_entity_poly.pdbx_seq_one_letter_code
_entity_poly.pdbx_strand_id
1 'polypeptide(L)'
;LRFLSLQFKILEQMRSFGMTPVLPAFSGNVPKGILRLYPEARVTRLGPWSKFNCSFSCSYILDPRDPLFLRIGSLYLAQVVKQFGTNHIYNTDTFNEMTPPSSEPNYLSAVSRAVFAAMTA
;
A
#
# COMPACT_ATOMS: atom_id res chain seq x y z
N LEU A 1 13.94 7.59 14.19
CA LEU A 1 15.04 6.69 14.62
C LEU A 1 14.58 5.60 15.62
N ARG A 2 13.81 5.92 16.67
CA ARG A 2 13.37 4.91 17.66
C ARG A 2 12.55 3.74 17.07
N PHE A 3 11.53 4.01 16.27
CA PHE A 3 10.72 2.95 15.63
C PHE A 3 11.52 2.07 14.67
N LEU A 4 12.46 2.66 13.92
CA LEU A 4 13.31 1.91 13.00
C LEU A 4 14.20 0.90 13.73
N SER A 5 14.85 1.35 14.83
CA SER A 5 15.66 0.46 15.66
C SER A 5 14.83 -0.65 16.32
N LEU A 6 13.60 -0.32 16.77
CA LEU A 6 12.69 -1.31 17.32
C LEU A 6 12.29 -2.38 16.30
N GLN A 7 11.96 -1.97 15.07
CA GLN A 7 11.60 -2.90 13.99
C GLN A 7 12.72 -3.91 13.73
N PHE A 8 13.98 -3.47 13.70
CA PHE A 8 15.12 -4.37 13.54
C PHE A 8 15.19 -5.42 14.65
N LYS A 9 15.07 -5.01 15.92
CA LYS A 9 15.10 -5.92 17.07
C LYS A 9 13.95 -6.95 17.03
N ILE A 10 12.75 -6.51 16.66
CA ILE A 10 11.58 -7.40 16.56
C ILE A 10 11.81 -8.44 15.46
N LEU A 11 12.20 -8.00 14.26
CA LEU A 11 12.41 -8.91 13.13
C LEU A 11 13.53 -9.91 13.40
N GLU A 12 14.63 -9.47 14.00
CA GLU A 12 15.74 -10.34 14.41
C GLU A 12 15.26 -11.42 15.38
N GLN A 13 14.54 -11.04 16.45
CA GLN A 13 14.07 -11.98 17.45
C GLN A 13 13.01 -12.95 16.90
N MET A 14 12.10 -12.48 16.04
CA MET A 14 11.12 -13.34 15.38
C MET A 14 11.81 -14.39 14.52
N ARG A 15 12.81 -13.98 13.72
CA ARG A 15 13.57 -14.88 12.85
C ARG A 15 14.42 -15.87 13.63
N SER A 16 15.01 -15.46 14.77
CA SER A 16 15.78 -16.39 15.62
C SER A 16 14.92 -17.51 16.21
N PHE A 17 13.63 -17.28 16.39
CA PHE A 17 12.66 -18.30 16.82
C PHE A 17 11.99 -19.06 15.66
N GLY A 18 12.40 -18.84 14.42
CA GLY A 18 11.80 -19.48 13.24
C GLY A 18 10.42 -18.92 12.85
N MET A 19 10.02 -17.77 13.38
CA MET A 19 8.76 -17.12 12.98
C MET A 19 8.92 -16.47 11.59
N THR A 20 7.81 -16.39 10.87
CA THR A 20 7.73 -15.76 9.55
C THR A 20 6.99 -14.41 9.67
N PRO A 21 7.70 -13.29 9.90
CA PRO A 21 7.06 -11.98 9.99
C PRO A 21 6.45 -11.55 8.66
N VAL A 22 5.25 -10.99 8.73
CA VAL A 22 4.56 -10.37 7.59
C VAL A 22 5.00 -8.92 7.48
N LEU A 23 5.40 -8.49 6.28
CA LEU A 23 5.81 -7.11 6.01
C LEU A 23 4.73 -6.36 5.20
N PRO A 24 4.64 -5.02 5.32
CA PRO A 24 3.63 -4.27 4.57
C PRO A 24 3.93 -4.22 3.08
N ALA A 25 2.87 -4.11 2.27
CA ALA A 25 2.94 -3.78 0.86
C ALA A 25 2.03 -2.58 0.52
N PHE A 26 2.25 -2.01 -0.66
CA PHE A 26 1.51 -0.84 -1.12
C PHE A 26 0.04 -1.16 -1.45
N SER A 27 -0.87 -0.38 -0.88
CA SER A 27 -2.32 -0.59 -1.01
C SER A 27 -2.99 0.22 -2.13
N GLY A 28 -2.26 1.12 -2.80
CA GLY A 28 -2.83 2.10 -3.72
C GLY A 28 -3.17 3.46 -3.09
N ASN A 29 -3.15 3.57 -1.75
CA ASN A 29 -3.37 4.85 -1.06
C ASN A 29 -2.19 5.80 -1.29
N VAL A 30 -2.47 7.02 -1.72
CA VAL A 30 -1.49 8.06 -2.02
C VAL A 30 -1.90 9.39 -1.39
N PRO A 31 -0.93 10.24 -1.01
CA PRO A 31 -1.25 11.59 -0.54
C PRO A 31 -1.75 12.46 -1.71
N LYS A 32 -2.65 13.42 -1.43
CA LYS A 32 -3.12 14.42 -2.43
C LYS A 32 -1.96 15.09 -3.19
N GLY A 33 -0.83 15.31 -2.51
CA GLY A 33 0.36 15.92 -3.08
C GLY A 33 0.97 15.18 -4.27
N ILE A 34 0.60 13.92 -4.52
CA ILE A 34 1.05 13.17 -5.70
C ILE A 34 0.70 13.88 -7.01
N LEU A 35 -0.47 14.55 -7.05
CA LEU A 35 -0.95 15.28 -8.23
C LEU A 35 -0.12 16.52 -8.57
N ARG A 36 0.70 17.03 -7.64
CA ARG A 36 1.66 18.09 -7.96
C ARG A 36 2.82 17.58 -8.81
N LEU A 37 3.21 16.33 -8.61
CA LEU A 37 4.32 15.69 -9.32
C LEU A 37 3.85 14.93 -10.57
N TYR A 38 2.63 14.37 -10.51
CA TYR A 38 1.99 13.62 -11.58
C TYR A 38 0.57 14.14 -11.81
N PRO A 39 0.41 15.27 -12.52
CA PRO A 39 -0.90 15.91 -12.70
C PRO A 39 -1.93 15.05 -13.45
N GLU A 40 -1.45 14.13 -14.30
CA GLU A 40 -2.27 13.22 -15.10
C GLU A 40 -2.60 11.90 -14.38
N ALA A 41 -2.09 11.71 -13.14
CA ALA A 41 -2.34 10.49 -12.39
C ALA A 41 -3.84 10.31 -12.14
N ARG A 42 -4.33 9.12 -12.47
CA ARG A 42 -5.74 8.76 -12.27
C ARG A 42 -5.96 8.40 -10.81
N VAL A 43 -6.47 9.35 -10.03
CA VAL A 43 -6.77 9.15 -8.61
C VAL A 43 -8.24 9.37 -8.30
N THR A 44 -8.79 8.56 -7.41
CA THR A 44 -10.12 8.73 -6.86
C THR A 44 -10.04 9.10 -5.39
N ARG A 45 -10.72 10.17 -4.98
CA ARG A 45 -10.86 10.51 -3.58
C ARG A 45 -12.03 9.73 -2.98
N LEU A 46 -11.77 8.97 -1.92
CA LEU A 46 -12.79 8.22 -1.20
C LEU A 46 -13.62 9.11 -0.28
N GLY A 47 -14.74 8.57 0.22
CA GLY A 47 -15.56 9.19 1.25
C GLY A 47 -14.88 9.26 2.62
N PRO A 48 -15.48 9.97 3.59
CA PRO A 48 -14.98 10.03 4.96
C PRO A 48 -15.14 8.68 5.68
N TRP A 49 -14.13 8.27 6.41
CA TRP A 49 -14.17 7.13 7.33
C TRP A 49 -14.54 7.59 8.74
N SER A 50 -15.39 6.83 9.44
CA SER A 50 -15.74 7.01 10.86
C SER A 50 -16.01 8.47 11.30
N LYS A 51 -16.75 9.23 10.47
CA LYS A 51 -17.14 10.64 10.72
C LYS A 51 -15.97 11.64 10.80
N PHE A 52 -14.75 11.23 10.46
CA PHE A 52 -13.64 12.17 10.31
C PHE A 52 -13.88 13.06 9.09
N ASN A 53 -13.61 14.35 9.23
CA ASN A 53 -13.62 15.25 8.08
C ASN A 53 -12.46 14.91 7.12
N CYS A 54 -12.52 15.43 5.90
CA CYS A 54 -11.54 15.11 4.89
C CYS A 54 -10.14 15.76 5.08
N SER A 55 -9.91 16.51 6.16
CA SER A 55 -8.54 16.90 6.56
C SER A 55 -7.80 15.74 7.22
N PHE A 56 -8.54 14.76 7.75
CA PHE A 56 -8.00 13.58 8.45
C PHE A 56 -8.38 12.25 7.79
N SER A 57 -9.19 12.28 6.71
CA SER A 57 -9.72 11.11 6.01
C SER A 57 -9.84 11.39 4.49
N CYS A 58 -10.78 10.72 3.81
CA CYS A 58 -11.05 10.90 2.38
C CYS A 58 -9.78 10.69 1.53
N SER A 59 -9.12 9.55 1.76
CA SER A 59 -7.86 9.17 1.12
C SER A 59 -7.98 9.19 -0.41
N TYR A 60 -6.86 9.43 -1.09
CA TYR A 60 -6.78 9.31 -2.54
C TYR A 60 -6.26 7.91 -2.85
N ILE A 61 -7.00 7.18 -3.68
CA ILE A 61 -6.60 5.88 -4.23
C ILE A 61 -6.18 6.08 -5.67
N LEU A 62 -4.99 5.58 -6.01
CA LEU A 62 -4.51 5.51 -7.38
C LEU A 62 -5.25 4.41 -8.14
N ASP A 63 -5.71 4.70 -9.36
CA ASP A 63 -6.37 3.71 -10.22
C ASP A 63 -5.39 2.55 -10.47
N PRO A 64 -5.82 1.29 -10.31
CA PRO A 64 -4.95 0.13 -10.47
C PRO A 64 -4.40 -0.03 -11.90
N ARG A 65 -5.01 0.64 -12.88
CA ARG A 65 -4.57 0.63 -14.29
C ARG A 65 -3.62 1.79 -14.61
N ASP A 66 -3.38 2.69 -13.67
CA ASP A 66 -2.39 3.75 -13.83
C ASP A 66 -0.97 3.15 -13.71
N PRO A 67 -0.05 3.40 -14.67
CA PRO A 67 1.33 2.90 -14.60
C PRO A 67 2.06 3.28 -13.31
N LEU A 68 1.67 4.38 -12.65
CA LEU A 68 2.24 4.78 -11.38
C LEU A 68 1.95 3.79 -10.26
N PHE A 69 0.88 3.00 -10.34
CA PHE A 69 0.55 2.02 -9.30
C PHE A 69 1.67 0.99 -9.16
N LEU A 70 2.06 0.37 -10.29
CA LEU A 70 3.14 -0.60 -10.31
C LEU A 70 4.46 0.04 -9.90
N ARG A 71 4.76 1.23 -10.42
CA ARG A 71 6.02 1.95 -10.11
C ARG A 71 6.15 2.27 -8.63
N ILE A 72 5.12 2.83 -8.00
CA ILE A 72 5.15 3.20 -6.59
C ILE A 72 5.18 1.94 -5.72
N GLY A 73 4.35 0.95 -6.06
CA GLY A 73 4.25 -0.27 -5.28
C GLY A 73 5.55 -1.08 -5.26
N SER A 74 6.18 -1.29 -6.42
CA SER A 74 7.46 -2.00 -6.50
C SER A 74 8.59 -1.23 -5.82
N LEU A 75 8.64 0.11 -5.99
CA LEU A 75 9.63 0.95 -5.30
C LEU A 75 9.46 0.90 -3.78
N TYR A 76 8.22 0.98 -3.27
CA TYR A 76 7.94 0.86 -1.85
C TYR A 76 8.45 -0.46 -1.29
N LEU A 77 8.08 -1.58 -1.94
CA LEU A 77 8.47 -2.90 -1.47
C LEU A 77 9.98 -3.11 -1.56
N ALA A 78 10.62 -2.66 -2.64
CA ALA A 78 12.07 -2.71 -2.78
C ALA A 78 12.80 -1.97 -1.64
N GLN A 79 12.30 -0.80 -1.22
CA GLN A 79 12.88 -0.10 -0.06
C GLN A 79 12.62 -0.84 1.26
N VAL A 80 11.43 -1.40 1.47
CA VAL A 80 11.11 -2.22 2.65
C VAL A 80 12.04 -3.43 2.73
N VAL A 81 12.19 -4.18 1.64
CA VAL A 81 13.06 -5.37 1.57
C VAL A 81 14.53 -4.99 1.74
N LYS A 82 14.99 -3.90 1.09
CA LYS A 82 16.35 -3.40 1.28
C LYS A 82 16.64 -3.06 2.73
N GLN A 83 15.68 -2.45 3.42
CA GLN A 83 15.86 -2.01 4.80
C GLN A 83 15.78 -3.17 5.81
N PHE A 84 14.86 -4.12 5.60
CA PHE A 84 14.48 -5.10 6.64
C PHE A 84 14.73 -6.57 6.26
N GLY A 85 15.20 -6.85 5.05
CA GLY A 85 15.13 -8.18 4.44
C GLY A 85 13.67 -8.59 4.20
N THR A 86 13.42 -9.88 3.97
CA THR A 86 12.06 -10.37 3.77
C THR A 86 11.89 -11.82 4.17
N ASN A 87 10.63 -12.19 4.37
CA ASN A 87 10.17 -13.56 4.57
C ASN A 87 9.07 -13.92 3.53
N HIS A 88 8.99 -13.15 2.44
CA HIS A 88 8.12 -13.37 1.26
C HIS A 88 6.61 -13.32 1.50
N ILE A 89 6.15 -13.01 2.72
CA ILE A 89 4.74 -12.78 3.03
C ILE A 89 4.52 -11.29 3.25
N TYR A 90 3.57 -10.73 2.50
CA TYR A 90 3.22 -9.32 2.57
C TYR A 90 1.73 -9.12 2.82
N ASN A 91 1.37 -8.10 3.60
CA ASN A 91 -0.03 -7.71 3.81
C ASN A 91 -0.32 -6.34 3.22
N THR A 92 -1.53 -6.18 2.68
CA THR A 92 -2.06 -4.89 2.27
C THR A 92 -3.57 -4.97 2.08
N ASP A 93 -4.27 -3.89 2.43
CA ASP A 93 -5.73 -3.82 2.40
C ASP A 93 -6.16 -2.50 1.77
N THR A 94 -6.60 -2.52 0.51
CA THR A 94 -6.97 -1.30 -0.23
C THR A 94 -8.25 -0.67 0.28
N PHE A 95 -9.23 -1.49 0.66
CA PHE A 95 -10.60 -1.05 0.98
C PHE A 95 -11.08 -1.51 2.37
N ASN A 96 -10.16 -1.69 3.34
CA ASN A 96 -10.56 -2.02 4.71
C ASN A 96 -11.53 -0.96 5.26
N GLU A 97 -12.76 -1.36 5.58
CA GLU A 97 -13.85 -0.46 6.03
C GLU A 97 -14.16 0.72 5.08
N MET A 98 -13.80 0.60 3.80
CA MET A 98 -14.01 1.64 2.80
C MET A 98 -14.78 1.07 1.61
N THR A 99 -15.78 1.81 1.11
CA THR A 99 -16.49 1.42 -0.11
C THR A 99 -15.60 1.66 -1.34
N PRO A 100 -15.34 0.66 -2.20
CA PRO A 100 -14.61 0.86 -3.44
C PRO A 100 -15.33 1.87 -4.36
N PRO A 101 -14.60 2.61 -5.21
CA PRO A 101 -15.20 3.51 -6.20
C PRO A 101 -16.17 2.86 -7.19
N SER A 102 -16.05 1.55 -7.39
CA SER A 102 -16.90 0.78 -8.28
C SER A 102 -17.07 -0.64 -7.75
N SER A 103 -18.28 -1.17 -7.87
CA SER A 103 -18.62 -2.57 -7.59
C SER A 103 -18.44 -3.48 -8.80
N GLU A 104 -17.96 -2.95 -9.94
CA GLU A 104 -17.77 -3.74 -11.16
C GLU A 104 -16.69 -4.81 -10.95
N PRO A 105 -16.96 -6.09 -11.26
CA PRO A 105 -15.99 -7.18 -11.07
C PRO A 105 -14.65 -6.93 -11.77
N ASN A 106 -14.67 -6.30 -12.95
CA ASN A 106 -13.47 -5.95 -13.70
C ASN A 106 -12.61 -4.92 -12.96
N TYR A 107 -13.22 -3.94 -12.29
CA TYR A 107 -12.49 -2.96 -11.50
C TYR A 107 -11.86 -3.62 -10.26
N LEU A 108 -12.64 -4.42 -9.52
CA LEU A 108 -12.17 -5.10 -8.32
C LEU A 108 -11.03 -6.09 -8.65
N SER A 109 -11.16 -6.86 -9.74
CA SER A 109 -10.10 -7.76 -10.21
C SER A 109 -8.84 -6.98 -10.60
N ALA A 110 -8.98 -5.82 -11.26
CA ALA A 110 -7.83 -4.99 -11.62
C ALA A 110 -7.08 -4.50 -10.38
N VAL A 111 -7.79 -4.11 -9.30
CA VAL A 111 -7.16 -3.73 -8.02
C VAL A 111 -6.33 -4.87 -7.46
N SER A 112 -6.92 -6.05 -7.29
CA SER A 112 -6.20 -7.22 -6.75
C SER A 112 -4.99 -7.60 -7.61
N ARG A 113 -5.12 -7.56 -8.95
CA ARG A 113 -4.00 -7.83 -9.87
C ARG A 113 -2.88 -6.81 -9.74
N ALA A 114 -3.20 -5.52 -9.68
CA ALA A 114 -2.20 -4.46 -9.58
C ALA A 114 -1.41 -4.53 -8.26
N VAL A 115 -2.11 -4.80 -7.15
CA VAL A 115 -1.49 -5.04 -5.85
C VAL A 115 -0.54 -6.24 -5.90
N PHE A 116 -1.01 -7.38 -6.42
CA PHE A 116 -0.19 -8.58 -6.50
C PHE A 116 1.00 -8.43 -7.45
N ALA A 117 0.80 -7.76 -8.59
CA ALA A 117 1.87 -7.45 -9.53
C ALA A 117 2.93 -6.56 -8.88
N ALA A 118 2.55 -5.57 -8.09
CA ALA A 118 3.51 -4.74 -7.35
C ALA A 118 4.31 -5.52 -6.31
N MET A 119 3.75 -6.60 -5.74
CA MET A 119 4.46 -7.49 -4.81
C MET A 119 5.44 -8.45 -5.51
N THR A 120 5.20 -8.76 -6.78
CA THR A 120 5.93 -9.81 -7.54
C THR A 120 6.79 -9.25 -8.68
N ALA A 121 6.87 -7.91 -8.79
CA ALA A 121 7.65 -7.19 -9.81
C ALA A 121 9.17 -7.25 -9.60
#